data_AF-A0A2X3JP05-F1
#
_entry.id   AF-A0A2X3JP05-F1
#
_cell.length_a   1.000
_cell.length_b   1.000
_cell.length_c   1.000
_cell.angle_alpha   90.00
_cell.angle_beta   90.00
_cell.angle_gamma   90.00
#
_symmetry.space_group_name_H-M   'P 1'
#
loop_
_entity.id
_entity.type
_entity.pdbx_description
1 polymer ?
#
loop_
_entity_poly.entity_id
_entity_poly.type
_entity_poly.pdbx_seq_one_letter_code
_entity_poly.pdbx_strand_id
1 'polypeptide(L)'
;MHGGKPLSPLVNAGAIATTSLINAENVEQRWQRILHIQQQLAGEQVALSDEVNQSEQTTNFHNRAIAWLLYSAGYLYCDAMEACDVYTVSAPRSSILLNWQHLARRWRRGV
;
A
#
# COMPACT_ATOMS: atom_id res chain seq x y z
N MET A 1 -12.97 -0.02 -24.16
CA MET A 1 -12.26 -0.87 -23.18
C MET A 1 -10.91 -0.21 -22.88
N HIS A 2 -10.52 -0.03 -21.61
CA HIS A 2 -9.35 0.78 -21.21
C HIS A 2 -7.99 0.06 -21.30
N GLY A 3 -7.87 -1.02 -22.07
CA GLY A 3 -6.58 -1.68 -22.36
C GLY A 3 -5.77 -2.12 -21.14
N GLY A 4 -6.42 -2.43 -20.00
CA GLY A 4 -5.73 -2.80 -18.76
C GLY A 4 -5.15 -1.63 -17.96
N LYS A 5 -5.29 -0.38 -18.43
CA LYS A 5 -4.80 0.80 -17.72
C LYS A 5 -5.58 1.03 -16.42
N PRO A 6 -4.90 1.20 -15.27
CA PRO A 6 -5.58 1.57 -14.04
C PRO A 6 -6.22 2.96 -14.18
N LEU A 7 -7.50 3.06 -13.81
CA LEU A 7 -8.32 4.27 -14.00
C LEU A 7 -8.03 5.36 -12.97
N SER A 8 -7.60 4.97 -11.77
CA SER A 8 -7.31 5.88 -10.67
C SER A 8 -6.30 5.26 -9.70
N PRO A 9 -5.34 6.02 -9.15
CA PRO A 9 -4.43 5.53 -8.12
C PRO A 9 -5.13 5.16 -6.81
N LEU A 10 -6.40 5.55 -6.63
CA LEU A 10 -7.16 5.31 -5.40
C LEU A 10 -7.97 4.00 -5.40
N VAL A 11 -8.01 3.28 -6.51
CA VAL A 11 -8.55 1.91 -6.57
C VAL A 11 -7.40 0.91 -6.52
N ASN A 12 -7.64 -0.32 -6.03
CA ASN A 12 -6.60 -1.34 -5.81
C ASN A 12 -5.60 -1.47 -6.98
N ALA A 13 -6.10 -1.55 -8.22
CA ALA A 13 -5.25 -1.67 -9.39
C ALA A 13 -4.30 -0.47 -9.58
N GLY A 14 -4.79 0.75 -9.40
CA GLY A 14 -3.94 1.93 -9.51
C GLY A 14 -3.01 2.10 -8.32
N ALA A 15 -3.42 1.68 -7.12
CA ALA A 15 -2.57 1.70 -5.94
C ALA A 15 -1.40 0.71 -6.08
N ILE A 16 -1.66 -0.52 -6.53
CA ILE A 16 -0.61 -1.53 -6.83
C ILE A 16 0.35 -1.01 -7.90
N ALA A 17 -0.16 -0.45 -8.99
CA ALA A 17 0.67 0.16 -10.03
C ALA A 17 1.52 1.33 -9.48
N THR A 18 0.94 2.18 -8.64
CA THR A 18 1.64 3.32 -8.00
C THR A 18 2.73 2.83 -7.06
N THR A 19 2.49 1.77 -6.28
CA THR A 19 3.49 1.14 -5.43
C THR A 19 4.70 0.68 -6.26
N SER A 20 4.48 0.09 -7.43
CA SER A 20 5.56 -0.36 -8.32
C SER A 20 6.41 0.79 -8.92
N LEU A 21 5.90 2.03 -8.95
CA LEU A 21 6.64 3.21 -9.44
C LEU A 21 7.67 3.76 -8.44
N ILE A 22 7.61 3.35 -7.17
CA ILE A 22 8.54 3.82 -6.15
C ILE A 22 9.95 3.33 -6.50
N ASN A 23 10.91 4.24 -6.64
CA ASN A 23 12.29 3.83 -6.91
C ASN A 23 12.88 3.03 -5.72
N ALA A 24 13.07 1.74 -5.89
CA ALA A 24 13.59 0.86 -4.86
C ALA A 24 14.30 -0.33 -5.50
N GLU A 25 15.35 -0.80 -4.84
CA GLU A 25 16.16 -1.95 -5.24
C GLU A 25 15.53 -3.29 -4.79
N ASN A 26 14.64 -3.24 -3.79
CA ASN A 26 13.97 -4.41 -3.22
C ASN A 26 12.67 -4.03 -2.47
N VAL A 27 11.92 -5.07 -2.10
CA VAL A 27 10.66 -5.02 -1.34
C VAL A 27 10.80 -4.20 -0.06
N GLU A 28 11.84 -4.48 0.74
CA GLU A 28 12.07 -3.85 2.04
C GLU A 28 12.29 -2.35 1.89
N GLN A 29 13.15 -1.93 0.95
CA GLN A 29 13.42 -0.53 0.70
C GLN A 29 12.16 0.19 0.22
N ARG A 30 11.38 -0.44 -0.67
CA ARG A 30 10.10 0.11 -1.15
C ARG A 30 9.13 0.34 0.00
N TRP A 31 8.98 -0.64 0.88
CA TRP A 31 8.15 -0.54 2.07
C TRP A 31 8.62 0.58 3.01
N GLN A 32 9.92 0.63 3.33
CA GLN A 32 10.47 1.66 4.21
C GLN A 32 10.23 3.08 3.68
N ARG A 33 10.32 3.29 2.36
CA ARG A 33 10.01 4.60 1.74
C ARG A 33 8.54 4.99 1.92
N ILE A 34 7.61 4.05 1.77
CA ILE A 34 6.18 4.30 1.98
C ILE A 34 5.92 4.63 3.45
N LEU A 35 6.44 3.81 4.37
CA LEU A 35 6.27 4.00 5.81
C LEU A 35 6.81 5.37 6.25
N HIS A 36 7.99 5.76 5.74
CA HIS A 36 8.57 7.07 6.04
C HIS A 36 7.65 8.23 5.64
N ILE A 37 7.07 8.19 4.44
CA ILE A 37 6.13 9.21 3.98
C ILE A 37 4.86 9.22 4.85
N GLN A 38 4.33 8.04 5.19
CA GLN A 38 3.15 7.92 6.05
C GLN A 38 3.40 8.51 7.44
N GLN A 39 4.56 8.26 8.04
CA GLN A 39 4.96 8.84 9.32
C GLN A 39 5.09 10.37 9.24
N GLN A 40 5.69 10.89 8.16
CA GLN A 40 5.80 12.34 7.93
C GLN A 40 4.42 13.01 7.80
N LEU A 41 3.50 12.38 7.06
CA LEU A 41 2.14 12.91 6.88
C LEU A 41 1.30 12.79 8.15
N ALA A 42 1.42 11.71 8.91
CA ALA A 42 0.73 11.50 10.18
C ALA A 42 1.29 12.42 11.29
N GLY A 43 2.57 12.80 11.20
CA GLY A 43 3.26 13.55 12.25
C GLY A 43 3.47 12.73 13.53
N GLU A 44 3.36 11.41 13.45
CA GLU A 44 3.58 10.48 14.55
C GLU A 44 4.19 9.17 14.05
N GLN A 45 4.70 8.37 15.00
CA GLN A 45 5.17 7.02 14.71
C GLN A 45 3.98 6.16 14.27
N VAL A 46 4.07 5.65 13.05
CA VAL A 46 3.17 4.64 12.50
C VAL A 46 3.88 3.30 12.62
N ALA A 47 3.21 2.32 13.23
CA ALA A 47 3.69 0.96 13.37
C ALA A 47 2.80 -0.02 12.60
N LEU A 48 3.44 -1.08 12.11
CA LEU A 48 2.78 -2.21 11.47
C LEU A 48 2.14 -3.11 12.53
N SER A 49 0.92 -3.57 12.31
CA SER A 49 0.34 -4.69 13.05
C SER A 49 0.70 -6.00 12.35
N ASP A 50 1.59 -6.78 12.95
CA ASP A 50 2.03 -8.06 12.38
C ASP A 50 0.87 -9.05 12.21
N GLU A 51 -0.09 -9.06 13.13
CA GLU A 51 -1.28 -9.91 13.09
C GLU A 51 -2.16 -9.61 11.87
N VAL A 52 -2.49 -8.33 11.67
CA VAL A 52 -3.35 -7.92 10.54
C VAL A 52 -2.60 -8.09 9.22
N ASN A 53 -1.30 -7.75 9.18
CA ASN A 53 -0.46 -7.95 8.00
C ASN A 53 -0.43 -9.43 7.58
N GLN A 54 -0.22 -10.36 8.53
CA GLN A 54 -0.21 -11.79 8.25
C GLN A 54 -1.56 -12.28 7.71
N SER A 55 -2.68 -11.81 8.28
CA SER A 55 -4.02 -12.16 7.81
C SER A 55 -4.29 -11.67 6.38
N GLU A 56 -3.89 -10.44 6.07
CA GLU A 56 -4.11 -9.82 4.76
C GLU A 56 -3.21 -10.47 3.69
N GLN A 57 -1.94 -10.74 4.00
CA GLN A 57 -1.02 -11.41 3.08
C GLN A 57 -1.45 -12.83 2.70
N THR A 58 -2.11 -13.54 3.62
CA THR A 58 -2.59 -14.91 3.38
C THR A 58 -3.92 -14.97 2.61
N THR A 59 -4.63 -13.85 2.49
CA THR A 59 -5.98 -13.79 1.87
C THR A 59 -6.07 -12.88 0.64
N ASN A 60 -5.00 -12.15 0.29
CA ASN A 60 -4.93 -11.17 -0.80
C ASN A 60 -4.95 -11.73 -2.25
N PHE A 61 -5.52 -12.92 -2.49
CA PHE A 61 -5.52 -13.57 -3.81
C PHE A 61 -6.07 -12.70 -4.95
N HIS A 62 -7.09 -11.90 -4.68
CA HIS A 62 -7.63 -10.97 -5.66
C HIS A 62 -6.62 -9.87 -6.06
N ASN A 63 -5.86 -9.36 -5.10
CA ASN A 63 -4.81 -8.37 -5.37
C ASN A 63 -3.66 -8.99 -6.16
N ARG A 64 -3.31 -10.26 -5.89
CA ARG A 64 -2.33 -11.01 -6.69
C ARG A 64 -2.78 -11.14 -8.14
N ALA A 65 -4.05 -11.47 -8.37
CA ALA A 65 -4.61 -11.53 -9.71
C ALA A 65 -4.56 -10.17 -10.42
N ILE A 66 -4.90 -9.08 -9.73
CA ILE A 66 -4.79 -7.71 -10.26
C ILE A 66 -3.33 -7.38 -10.63
N ALA A 67 -2.37 -7.71 -9.77
CA ALA A 67 -0.95 -7.46 -10.03
C ALA A 67 -0.47 -8.16 -11.31
N TRP A 68 -0.84 -9.42 -11.51
CA TRP A 68 -0.53 -10.15 -12.74
C TRP A 68 -1.22 -9.57 -13.98
N LEU A 69 -2.47 -9.11 -13.85
CA LEU A 69 -3.17 -8.43 -14.95
C LEU A 69 -2.48 -7.13 -15.34
N LEU A 70 -2.04 -6.33 -14.37
CA LEU A 70 -1.29 -5.10 -14.60
C LEU A 70 0.08 -5.37 -15.23
N TYR A 71 0.79 -6.39 -14.75
CA TYR A 71 2.07 -6.81 -15.31
C TYR A 71 1.92 -7.24 -16.77
N SER A 72 0.93 -8.10 -17.07
CA SER A 72 0.60 -8.55 -18.43
C SER A 72 0.24 -7.38 -19.35
N ALA A 73 -0.44 -6.35 -18.82
CA ALA A 73 -0.82 -5.15 -19.57
C ALA A 73 0.29 -4.08 -19.66
N GLY A 74 1.47 -4.30 -19.06
CA GLY A 74 2.59 -3.35 -19.07
C GLY A 74 2.42 -2.13 -18.15
N TYR A 75 1.54 -2.20 -17.15
CA TYR A 75 1.27 -1.14 -16.17
C TYR A 75 1.84 -1.45 -14.78
N LEU A 76 2.84 -2.33 -14.72
CA LEU A 76 3.57 -2.63 -13.50
C LEU A 76 5.07 -2.50 -13.75
N TYR A 77 5.76 -1.80 -12.87
CA TYR A 77 7.14 -1.33 -13.11
C TYR A 77 8.19 -2.01 -12.21
N CYS A 78 7.78 -3.07 -11.50
CA CYS A 78 8.63 -4.00 -10.78
C CYS A 78 8.01 -5.40 -10.83
N ASP A 79 8.54 -6.35 -10.05
CA ASP A 79 7.93 -7.68 -9.93
C ASP A 79 6.48 -7.60 -9.42
N ALA A 80 5.63 -8.49 -9.93
CA ALA A 80 4.20 -8.52 -9.63
C ALA A 80 3.90 -8.84 -8.17
N MET A 81 4.62 -9.79 -7.60
CA MET A 81 4.44 -10.19 -6.21
C MET A 81 5.07 -9.16 -5.28
N GLU A 82 6.22 -8.58 -5.62
CA GLU A 82 6.79 -7.44 -4.87
C GLU A 82 5.79 -6.29 -4.75
N ALA A 83 5.18 -5.86 -5.86
CA ALA A 83 4.22 -4.75 -5.84
C ALA A 83 2.98 -5.09 -4.98
N CYS A 84 2.48 -6.32 -5.09
CA CYS A 84 1.33 -6.81 -4.34
C CYS A 84 1.64 -6.90 -2.83
N ASP A 85 2.81 -7.42 -2.47
CA ASP A 85 3.22 -7.61 -1.08
C ASP A 85 3.39 -6.26 -0.40
N VAL A 86 4.12 -5.33 -1.03
CA VAL A 86 4.31 -3.97 -0.48
C VAL A 86 2.97 -3.21 -0.41
N TYR A 87 2.12 -3.34 -1.43
CA TYR A 87 0.77 -2.77 -1.38
C TYR A 87 -0.03 -3.30 -0.19
N THR A 88 0.00 -4.62 0.03
CA THR A 88 -0.72 -5.29 1.11
C THR A 88 -0.25 -4.82 2.48
N VAL A 89 1.06 -4.66 2.69
CA VAL A 89 1.60 -4.13 3.95
C VAL A 89 1.19 -2.66 4.16
N SER A 90 1.18 -1.86 3.09
CA SER A 90 0.95 -0.41 3.13
C SER A 90 -0.51 0.04 3.21
N ALA A 91 -1.47 -0.84 2.92
CA ALA A 91 -2.86 -0.43 2.78
C ALA A 91 -3.47 -0.01 4.14
N PRO A 92 -4.37 0.99 4.17
CA PRO A 92 -4.95 1.52 5.41
C PRO A 92 -5.77 0.50 6.20
N ARG A 93 -6.26 -0.56 5.56
CA ARG A 93 -7.04 -1.62 6.20
C ARG A 93 -6.15 -2.66 6.91
N SER A 94 -4.91 -2.82 6.46
CA SER A 94 -4.14 -4.03 6.73
C SER A 94 -3.09 -3.90 7.81
N SER A 95 -2.59 -2.72 8.19
CA SER A 95 -1.47 -2.73 9.15
C SER A 95 -1.15 -1.44 9.88
N ILE A 96 -1.60 -0.29 9.40
CA ILE A 96 -1.24 0.99 10.00
C ILE A 96 -2.24 1.29 11.09
N LEU A 97 -1.88 0.94 12.33
CA LEU A 97 -2.58 1.40 13.51
C LEU A 97 -2.29 2.90 13.71
N LEU A 98 -2.90 3.74 12.88
CA LEU A 98 -3.27 5.07 13.34
C LEU A 98 -4.27 4.83 14.48
N ASN A 99 -3.82 4.96 15.72
CA ASN A 99 -4.71 4.85 16.85
C ASN A 99 -5.83 5.87 16.66
N TRP A 100 -7.08 5.40 16.46
CA TRP A 100 -8.25 6.27 16.28
C TRP A 100 -8.38 7.29 17.42
N GLN A 101 -7.86 6.98 18.61
CA GLN A 101 -7.80 7.92 19.73
C GLN A 101 -6.82 9.09 19.48
N HIS A 102 -5.70 8.88 18.77
CA HIS A 102 -4.73 9.93 18.44
C HIS A 102 -5.23 10.84 17.32
N LEU A 103 -5.86 10.27 16.29
CA LEU A 103 -6.52 11.02 15.22
C LEU A 103 -7.71 11.85 15.75
N ALA A 104 -8.52 11.27 16.63
CA ALA A 104 -9.60 11.99 17.33
C ALA A 104 -9.07 13.09 18.27
N ARG A 105 -7.95 12.86 18.96
CA ARG A 105 -7.28 13.88 19.79
C ARG A 105 -6.75 15.04 18.95
N ARG A 106 -6.24 14.78 17.75
CA ARG A 106 -5.74 15.82 16.83
C ARG A 106 -6.87 16.61 16.18
N TRP A 107 -7.95 15.96 15.77
CA TRP A 107 -9.15 16.65 15.27
C TRP A 107 -9.76 17.58 16.34
N ARG A 108 -9.78 17.15 17.61
CA ARG A 108 -10.20 18.01 18.74
C ARG A 108 -9.24 19.16 19.09
N ARG A 109 -7.98 19.12 18.64
CA ARG A 109 -6.99 20.20 18.84
C ARG A 109 -6.86 21.13 17.63
N GLY A 110 -7.64 20.88 16.57
CA GLY A 110 -7.61 21.60 15.30
C GLY A 110 -8.88 22.37 14.98
N VAL A 111 -9.66 22.76 16.00
CA VAL A 111 -10.74 23.76 15.93
C VAL A 111 -10.59 24.71 17.11
#